data_AF-A0A3D1I7V0-F1
#
_entry.id   AF-A0A3D1I7V0-F1
#
_cell.length_a   1.000
_cell.length_b   1.000
_cell.length_c   1.000
_cell.angle_alpha   90.00
_cell.angle_beta   90.00
_cell.angle_gamma   90.00
#
_symmetry.space_group_name_H-M   'P 1'
#
loop_
_entity.id
_entity.type
_entity.pdbx_description
1 polymer ?
#
loop_
_entity_poly.entity_id
_entity_poly.type
_entity_poly.pdbx_seq_one_letter_code
_entity_poly.pdbx_strand_id
1 'polypeptide(L)'
;MASCCSGLAGPDYAAGYLILPVAGGVDRAYGDGFSLYVPAWPLLERYPGHEFQTGLPGTWMFAQVSGEPLKDAYSDVEGGLGWWRDTRFPTETPKFIMGGVGLNFSAIANGPAHGAGTWEEPRGLYGVAQLSNRLVFPIDGLNVAQGACGQLFGYGYLNLPLADPQPRGRKGVSTGGNCWTLFLNTANFKGPVAFFLPGFWSESAASDARLTGRMLDAQPSDPNRAVQMETQYVPCKVAADSKGGLFAKLAPVRFPLNHAGDTVLLHRDTVYREDALRKSVEAWFRGGPAASGRVDPRGAFVRQIGQGGYATWEIRWRPGGGEERKAPLHWDSFAEPLRIDAETYGYRWRGPYVTRTRTRQGELVTLPQYYRLERTERGSERWVPVAEREVPAETGLREVRFGRPEEPPQEPYTTPESTDSPWKKPGPVAGPFRIRLGDGSVVVYSWYRFADQPSLVASGLSKQERERMQAKVERIHRAWGIDRDYLIPPAFGTLARLDPAQIVRPPKGLEVGYVPIATYQGLSGR
;
A
#
# COMPACT_ATOMS: atom_id res chain seq x y z
N MET A 1 -3.16 -9.64 11.24
CA MET A 1 -4.50 -10.07 11.71
C MET A 1 -4.67 -9.83 13.22
N ALA A 2 -5.08 -8.63 13.61
CA ALA A 2 -5.68 -8.41 14.93
C ALA A 2 -7.18 -8.70 14.78
N SER A 3 -7.59 -9.88 15.23
CA SER A 3 -9.00 -10.25 15.35
C SER A 3 -9.60 -9.45 16.50
N CYS A 4 -10.38 -8.42 16.18
CA CYS A 4 -11.41 -7.92 17.09
C CYS A 4 -12.73 -8.59 16.70
N CYS A 5 -12.90 -9.85 17.11
CA CYS A 5 -14.23 -10.43 17.20
C CYS A 5 -14.93 -9.85 18.43
N SER A 6 -15.72 -8.78 18.22
CA SER A 6 -16.70 -8.30 19.20
C SER A 6 -18.10 -8.36 18.60
N GLY A 7 -18.80 -9.48 18.86
CA GLY A 7 -20.14 -9.49 19.45
C GLY A 7 -21.31 -8.70 18.83
N LEU A 8 -21.33 -8.39 17.54
CA LEU A 8 -22.54 -7.93 16.82
C LEU A 8 -22.74 -8.81 15.58
N ALA A 9 -23.99 -9.11 15.21
CA ALA A 9 -24.30 -9.83 13.97
C ALA A 9 -23.74 -9.02 12.79
N GLY A 10 -22.52 -9.36 12.34
CA GLY A 10 -21.83 -8.61 11.31
C GLY A 10 -22.56 -8.70 9.97
N PRO A 11 -22.52 -7.64 9.15
CA PRO A 11 -23.09 -7.64 7.80
C PRO A 11 -22.43 -8.69 6.90
N ASP A 12 -23.17 -9.17 5.90
CA ASP A 12 -22.64 -10.10 4.89
C ASP A 12 -21.61 -9.39 4.00
N TYR A 13 -20.58 -10.10 3.55
CA TYR A 13 -19.50 -9.48 2.76
C TYR A 13 -18.83 -10.47 1.81
N ALA A 14 -18.16 -9.95 0.79
CA ALA A 14 -17.21 -10.71 0.00
C ALA A 14 -15.77 -10.41 0.41
N ALA A 15 -14.94 -11.43 0.39
CA ALA A 15 -13.51 -11.35 0.70
C ALA A 15 -12.75 -12.42 -0.08
N GLY A 16 -11.44 -12.27 -0.18
CA GLY A 16 -10.54 -13.21 -0.85
C GLY A 16 -9.42 -12.51 -1.58
N TYR A 17 -8.71 -13.26 -2.40
CA TYR A 17 -7.52 -12.81 -3.10
C TYR A 17 -7.71 -12.94 -4.61
N LEU A 18 -7.10 -12.03 -5.38
CA LEU A 18 -6.66 -12.35 -6.73
C LEU A 18 -5.18 -12.73 -6.66
N ILE A 19 -4.84 -13.92 -7.13
CA ILE A 19 -3.47 -14.44 -7.10
C ILE A 19 -2.85 -14.26 -8.49
N LEU A 20 -1.81 -13.42 -8.56
CA LEU A 20 -1.13 -13.12 -9.83
C LEU A 20 0.06 -14.07 -10.01
N PRO A 21 0.14 -14.78 -11.15
CA PRO A 21 1.09 -15.89 -11.34
C PRO A 21 2.48 -15.39 -11.73
N VAL A 22 3.15 -14.63 -10.86
CA VAL A 22 4.52 -14.17 -11.15
C VAL A 22 5.52 -15.28 -10.87
N ALA A 23 6.34 -15.62 -11.87
CA ALA A 23 7.31 -16.71 -11.77
C ALA A 23 8.30 -16.49 -10.61
N GLY A 24 8.57 -17.55 -9.84
CA GLY A 24 9.62 -17.59 -8.83
C GLY A 24 10.93 -18.16 -9.39
N GLY A 25 11.79 -18.66 -8.50
CA GLY A 25 13.09 -19.22 -8.87
C GLY A 25 14.14 -18.17 -9.21
N VAL A 26 13.94 -16.93 -8.77
CA VAL A 26 14.92 -15.86 -8.93
C VAL A 26 16.06 -16.05 -7.93
N ASP A 27 17.29 -15.82 -8.39
CA ASP A 27 18.48 -15.84 -7.56
C ASP A 27 18.31 -14.90 -6.35
N ARG A 28 18.64 -15.41 -5.15
CA ARG A 28 18.58 -14.67 -3.89
C ARG A 28 19.47 -13.43 -3.86
N ALA A 29 20.45 -13.31 -4.76
CA ALA A 29 21.25 -12.11 -4.94
C ALA A 29 20.43 -10.86 -5.36
N TYR A 30 19.22 -11.04 -5.90
CA TYR A 30 18.28 -9.95 -6.21
C TYR A 30 17.50 -9.46 -4.97
N GLY A 31 18.19 -9.39 -3.84
CA GLY A 31 17.61 -9.04 -2.55
C GLY A 31 17.67 -7.55 -2.17
N ASP A 32 18.03 -6.65 -3.09
CA ASP A 32 18.16 -5.20 -2.82
C ASP A 32 16.86 -4.43 -3.13
N GLY A 33 15.73 -5.13 -3.00
CA GLY A 33 14.40 -4.56 -3.11
C GLY A 33 13.72 -4.81 -4.45
N PHE A 34 12.72 -3.99 -4.74
CA PHE A 34 11.81 -4.22 -5.85
C PHE A 34 11.10 -2.99 -6.39
N SER A 35 10.48 -3.14 -7.56
CA SER A 35 9.40 -2.26 -8.00
C SER A 35 8.39 -2.98 -8.89
N LEU A 36 7.21 -2.39 -9.05
CA LEU A 36 6.15 -2.89 -9.91
C LEU A 36 5.23 -1.73 -10.35
N TYR A 37 4.45 -1.96 -11.41
CA TYR A 37 3.41 -1.05 -11.87
C TYR A 37 2.04 -1.69 -11.72
N VAL A 38 1.16 -0.99 -11.03
CA VAL A 38 -0.23 -1.42 -10.81
C VAL A 38 -1.19 -0.31 -11.21
N PRO A 39 -2.34 -0.62 -11.82
CA PRO A 39 -3.29 0.42 -12.17
C PRO A 39 -3.87 1.05 -10.90
N ALA A 40 -4.15 2.35 -10.93
CA ALA A 40 -4.97 3.03 -9.93
C ALA A 40 -6.39 3.22 -10.47
N TRP A 41 -7.40 2.79 -9.72
CA TRP A 41 -8.81 2.99 -10.05
C TRP A 41 -9.70 2.82 -8.81
N PRO A 42 -10.92 3.39 -8.80
CA PRO A 42 -11.93 3.10 -7.79
C PRO A 42 -12.50 1.69 -7.98
N LEU A 43 -12.37 0.80 -6.98
CA LEU A 43 -12.95 -0.55 -7.07
C LEU A 43 -14.48 -0.52 -7.04
N LEU A 44 -15.06 0.46 -6.33
CA LEU A 44 -16.50 0.68 -6.20
C LEU A 44 -16.85 2.09 -6.68
N GLU A 45 -18.03 2.27 -7.27
CA GLU A 45 -18.49 3.58 -7.75
C GLU A 45 -18.62 4.63 -6.64
N ARG A 46 -19.01 4.17 -5.45
CA ARG A 46 -19.19 4.99 -4.26
C ARG A 46 -18.44 4.30 -3.14
N TYR A 47 -17.73 5.08 -2.33
CA TYR A 47 -17.10 4.56 -1.13
C TYR A 47 -18.17 4.06 -0.15
N PRO A 48 -18.14 2.79 0.29
CA PRO A 48 -19.25 2.19 1.03
C PRO A 48 -19.08 2.23 2.56
N GLY A 49 -18.14 3.02 3.09
CA GLY A 49 -17.89 3.14 4.53
C GLY A 49 -16.62 2.44 5.03
N HIS A 50 -16.27 2.69 6.28
CA HIS A 50 -14.97 2.31 6.89
C HIS A 50 -14.78 0.80 7.11
N GLU A 51 -15.81 -0.04 6.93
CA GLU A 51 -15.62 -1.49 6.92
C GLU A 51 -14.92 -1.99 5.64
N PHE A 52 -15.03 -1.23 4.54
CA PHE A 52 -14.43 -1.56 3.26
C PHE A 52 -12.91 -1.57 3.34
N GLN A 53 -12.34 -2.73 3.02
CA GLN A 53 -10.90 -2.92 3.04
C GLN A 53 -10.50 -3.82 1.88
N THR A 54 -9.65 -3.27 1.02
CA THR A 54 -9.05 -3.97 -0.11
C THR A 54 -7.78 -3.25 -0.51
N GLY A 55 -6.72 -4.01 -0.78
CA GLY A 55 -5.60 -3.54 -1.55
C GLY A 55 -5.91 -3.66 -3.03
N LEU A 56 -5.34 -2.79 -3.86
CA LEU A 56 -5.09 -3.10 -5.26
C LEU A 56 -3.90 -4.08 -5.35
N PRO A 57 -3.59 -4.66 -6.52
CA PRO A 57 -2.49 -5.61 -6.62
C PRO A 57 -1.20 -5.06 -5.98
N GLY A 58 -0.56 -5.88 -5.18
CA GLY A 58 0.58 -5.53 -4.35
C GLY A 58 1.35 -6.78 -3.93
N THR A 59 2.24 -6.64 -2.96
CA THR A 59 3.14 -7.71 -2.55
C THR A 59 3.57 -7.55 -1.10
N TRP A 60 4.04 -8.65 -0.51
CA TRP A 60 4.65 -8.67 0.82
C TRP A 60 6.16 -8.87 0.66
N MET A 61 6.93 -7.92 1.17
CA MET A 61 8.38 -7.96 1.15
C MET A 61 8.90 -8.45 2.48
N PHE A 62 9.33 -9.71 2.51
CA PHE A 62 9.92 -10.35 3.68
C PHE A 62 11.44 -10.24 3.68
N ALA A 63 12.05 -10.33 4.86
CA ALA A 63 13.48 -10.54 5.00
C ALA A 63 13.91 -11.91 4.47
N GLN A 64 15.08 -11.97 3.83
CA GLN A 64 15.77 -13.21 3.50
C GLN A 64 16.35 -13.84 4.76
N VAL A 65 15.55 -14.64 5.44
CA VAL A 65 16.03 -15.34 6.62
C VAL A 65 16.94 -16.51 6.18
N SER A 66 18.12 -16.62 6.79
CA SER A 66 18.97 -17.80 6.68
C SER A 66 18.54 -18.87 7.69
N GLY A 67 18.58 -20.15 7.29
CA GLY A 67 18.19 -21.28 8.14
C GLY A 67 16.68 -21.48 8.25
N GLU A 68 16.26 -22.26 9.25
CA GLU A 68 14.85 -22.56 9.49
C GLU A 68 14.03 -21.28 9.74
N PRO A 69 12.90 -21.08 9.05
CA PRO A 69 11.95 -20.02 9.36
C PRO A 69 11.57 -20.06 10.84
N LEU A 70 11.54 -18.90 11.49
CA LEU A 70 11.06 -18.86 12.87
C LEU A 70 9.55 -19.07 12.85
N LYS A 71 9.13 -20.14 13.52
CA LYS A 71 7.71 -20.38 13.76
C LYS A 71 7.10 -19.15 14.45
N ASP A 72 5.93 -18.74 13.97
CA ASP A 72 5.15 -17.64 14.53
C ASP A 72 5.88 -16.27 14.52
N ALA A 73 6.74 -16.02 13.53
CA ALA A 73 7.38 -14.72 13.32
C ALA A 73 7.00 -14.12 11.97
N TYR A 74 6.07 -13.15 11.99
CA TYR A 74 5.61 -12.41 10.81
C TYR A 74 6.13 -10.97 10.84
N SER A 75 6.79 -10.52 9.78
CA SER A 75 7.21 -9.13 9.60
C SER A 75 7.61 -8.86 8.16
N ASP A 76 7.11 -7.77 7.60
CA ASP A 76 7.27 -7.41 6.19
C ASP A 76 6.97 -5.94 5.90
N VAL A 77 7.06 -5.59 4.62
CA VAL A 77 6.40 -4.43 4.03
C VAL A 77 5.24 -4.94 3.16
N GLU A 78 4.01 -4.55 3.49
CA GLU A 78 2.76 -5.01 2.85
C GLU A 78 1.88 -3.88 2.28
N GLY A 79 2.35 -2.63 2.34
CA GLY A 79 1.62 -1.47 1.81
C GLY A 79 1.51 -1.45 0.27
N GLY A 80 0.76 -0.47 -0.23
CA GLY A 80 0.44 -0.35 -1.64
C GLY A 80 -0.71 0.62 -1.86
N LEU A 81 -1.36 0.54 -3.01
CA LEU A 81 -2.62 1.24 -3.27
C LEU A 81 -3.79 0.49 -2.63
N GLY A 82 -4.75 1.19 -2.02
CA GLY A 82 -5.93 0.55 -1.45
C GLY A 82 -6.78 1.45 -0.56
N TRP A 83 -7.60 0.78 0.25
CA TRP A 83 -8.46 1.35 1.29
C TRP A 83 -8.28 0.52 2.56
N TRP A 84 -8.03 1.19 3.68
CA TRP A 84 -7.80 0.57 4.97
C TRP A 84 -8.79 1.11 5.99
N ARG A 85 -9.16 0.27 6.97
CA ARG A 85 -10.17 0.64 7.99
C ARG A 85 -9.73 1.79 8.90
N ASP A 86 -8.42 2.01 9.00
CA ASP A 86 -7.82 3.09 9.79
C ASP A 86 -7.64 4.39 9.00
N THR A 87 -7.96 4.41 7.70
CA THR A 87 -7.99 5.63 6.88
C THR A 87 -9.17 6.50 7.30
N ARG A 88 -8.92 7.73 7.76
CA ARG A 88 -9.97 8.65 8.25
C ARG A 88 -10.61 9.51 7.17
N PHE A 89 -9.95 9.72 6.04
CA PHE A 89 -10.48 10.53 4.94
C PHE A 89 -10.52 9.74 3.62
N PRO A 90 -11.26 8.62 3.57
CA PRO A 90 -11.34 7.79 2.38
C PRO A 90 -12.19 8.42 1.27
N THR A 91 -11.81 8.12 0.02
CA THR A 91 -12.56 8.47 -1.19
C THR A 91 -12.82 7.23 -2.04
N GLU A 92 -13.55 7.40 -3.13
CA GLU A 92 -13.68 6.39 -4.17
C GLU A 92 -12.33 6.02 -4.78
N THR A 93 -11.38 6.96 -4.86
CA THR A 93 -10.02 6.73 -5.39
C THR A 93 -9.12 6.13 -4.29
N PRO A 94 -8.26 5.13 -4.59
CA PRO A 94 -7.37 4.53 -3.60
C PRO A 94 -6.33 5.53 -3.09
N LYS A 95 -5.86 5.32 -1.86
CA LYS A 95 -4.67 5.98 -1.32
C LYS A 95 -3.48 5.04 -1.40
N PHE A 96 -2.28 5.56 -1.17
CA PHE A 96 -1.06 4.75 -0.99
C PHE A 96 -0.55 4.87 0.45
N ILE A 97 -0.29 3.73 1.10
CA ILE A 97 0.45 3.67 2.38
C ILE A 97 1.71 2.81 2.24
N MET A 98 2.66 3.00 3.15
CA MET A 98 3.91 2.22 3.15
C MET A 98 3.76 0.82 3.75
N GLY A 99 2.94 0.68 4.80
CA GLY A 99 2.55 -0.63 5.38
C GLY A 99 3.72 -1.48 5.91
N GLY A 100 4.60 -0.93 6.73
CA GLY A 100 5.61 -1.73 7.44
C GLY A 100 5.01 -2.43 8.65
N VAL A 101 5.25 -3.73 8.78
CA VAL A 101 4.75 -4.56 9.89
C VAL A 101 5.92 -5.11 10.70
N GLY A 102 6.06 -4.62 11.93
CA GLY A 102 6.97 -5.19 12.92
C GLY A 102 6.46 -6.55 13.42
N LEU A 103 7.29 -7.27 14.17
CA LEU A 103 7.03 -8.65 14.60
C LEU A 103 5.57 -8.86 15.07
N ASN A 104 4.82 -9.69 14.35
CA ASN A 104 3.44 -10.08 14.64
C ASN A 104 2.50 -8.90 14.93
N PHE A 105 2.61 -7.81 14.16
CA PHE A 105 1.82 -6.59 14.33
C PHE A 105 2.04 -5.89 15.68
N SER A 106 3.15 -6.18 16.37
CA SER A 106 3.56 -5.42 17.57
C SER A 106 3.80 -3.94 17.26
N ALA A 107 4.21 -3.65 16.03
CA ALA A 107 4.33 -2.29 15.49
C ALA A 107 3.85 -2.24 14.04
N ILE A 108 3.25 -1.13 13.62
CA ILE A 108 2.82 -0.86 12.24
C ILE A 108 3.22 0.56 11.88
N ALA A 109 3.84 0.75 10.72
CA ALA A 109 4.24 2.06 10.21
C ALA A 109 3.71 2.26 8.78
N ASN A 110 2.72 3.14 8.64
CA ASN A 110 1.99 3.35 7.38
C ASN A 110 2.51 4.55 6.57
N GLY A 111 3.35 5.38 7.18
CA GLY A 111 3.99 6.55 6.58
C GLY A 111 4.61 7.44 7.65
N PRO A 112 5.21 8.58 7.29
CA PRO A 112 5.64 9.57 8.27
C PRO A 112 4.46 9.97 9.17
N ALA A 113 4.65 9.92 10.49
CA ALA A 113 3.64 10.27 11.49
C ALA A 113 2.39 9.35 11.56
N HIS A 114 2.42 8.17 10.93
CA HIS A 114 1.25 7.29 10.87
C HIS A 114 1.60 5.82 11.04
N GLY A 115 0.77 5.09 11.79
CA GLY A 115 1.05 3.75 12.28
C GLY A 115 0.16 3.37 13.46
N ALA A 116 0.46 2.22 14.08
CA ALA A 116 -0.25 1.76 15.28
C ALA A 116 0.24 2.49 16.55
N GLY A 117 -0.58 2.50 17.61
CA GLY A 117 -0.20 3.04 18.93
C GLY A 117 -0.65 4.48 19.19
N THR A 118 -0.11 5.10 20.24
CA THR A 118 -0.35 6.50 20.62
C THR A 118 0.98 7.24 20.70
N TRP A 119 1.00 8.57 20.80
CA TRP A 119 2.29 9.28 20.84
C TRP A 119 3.15 8.96 22.08
N GLU A 120 2.52 8.48 23.15
CA GLU A 120 3.14 7.97 24.37
C GLU A 120 3.69 6.54 24.18
N GLU A 121 2.95 5.69 23.46
CA GLU A 121 3.35 4.34 23.08
C GLU A 121 3.29 4.16 21.55
N PRO A 122 4.27 4.71 20.80
CA PRO A 122 4.10 5.00 19.38
C PRO A 122 4.04 3.82 18.46
N ARG A 123 4.44 2.60 18.86
CA ARG A 123 4.29 1.34 18.09
C ARG A 123 4.38 1.44 16.55
N GLY A 124 5.23 2.32 16.01
CA GLY A 124 5.42 2.57 14.58
C GLY A 124 5.09 3.97 14.05
N LEU A 125 4.46 4.88 14.81
CA LEU A 125 4.20 6.28 14.45
C LEU A 125 5.47 7.08 14.06
N TYR A 126 6.63 6.68 14.59
CA TYR A 126 7.94 7.24 14.24
C TYR A 126 8.78 6.34 13.31
N GLY A 127 8.23 5.23 12.83
CA GLY A 127 8.98 4.19 12.09
C GLY A 127 9.43 4.60 10.69
N VAL A 128 8.89 5.68 10.14
CA VAL A 128 9.20 6.19 8.80
C VAL A 128 9.77 7.60 8.88
N ALA A 129 10.87 7.84 8.16
CA ALA A 129 11.44 9.16 7.94
C ALA A 129 11.14 9.67 6.53
N GLN A 130 10.66 10.91 6.44
CA GLN A 130 10.47 11.61 5.17
C GLN A 130 11.83 11.90 4.55
N LEU A 131 11.96 11.67 3.25
CA LEU A 131 13.18 11.93 2.48
C LEU A 131 12.96 12.98 1.40
N SER A 132 11.83 12.96 0.68
CA SER A 132 11.57 13.94 -0.38
C SER A 132 11.35 15.33 0.19
N ASN A 133 12.00 16.33 -0.43
CA ASN A 133 11.75 17.74 -0.19
C ASN A 133 10.73 18.35 -1.17
N ARG A 134 10.08 17.57 -2.02
CA ARG A 134 9.15 18.08 -3.06
C ARG A 134 7.77 17.45 -2.98
N LEU A 135 7.55 16.61 -1.97
CA LEU A 135 6.30 15.91 -1.73
C LEU A 135 6.02 15.92 -0.23
N VAL A 136 4.86 16.44 0.16
CA VAL A 136 4.30 16.23 1.50
C VAL A 136 3.67 14.84 1.51
N PHE A 137 4.04 13.99 2.47
CA PHE A 137 3.31 12.75 2.74
C PHE A 137 2.20 13.05 3.77
N PRO A 138 0.91 13.03 3.40
CA PRO A 138 -0.19 13.24 4.35
C PRO A 138 -0.24 12.12 5.40
N ILE A 139 -0.67 12.44 6.62
CA ILE A 139 -0.73 11.46 7.72
C ILE A 139 -1.63 10.27 7.32
N ASP A 140 -2.74 10.54 6.64
CA ASP A 140 -3.73 9.55 6.18
C ASP A 140 -3.33 8.81 4.88
N GLY A 141 -2.07 8.88 4.45
CA GLY A 141 -1.58 8.27 3.20
C GLY A 141 -1.50 9.23 2.02
N LEU A 142 -0.72 8.86 1.00
CA LEU A 142 -0.61 9.64 -0.25
C LEU A 142 -1.90 9.55 -1.05
N ASN A 143 -2.41 10.69 -1.48
CA ASN A 143 -3.58 10.74 -2.35
C ASN A 143 -3.18 10.54 -3.81
N VAL A 144 -3.87 9.64 -4.49
CA VAL A 144 -3.92 9.59 -5.96
C VAL A 144 -4.90 10.67 -6.43
N ALA A 145 -4.60 11.31 -7.55
CA ALA A 145 -5.51 12.29 -8.14
C ALA A 145 -6.87 11.65 -8.43
N GLN A 146 -7.93 12.33 -8.01
CA GLN A 146 -9.30 11.82 -8.15
C GLN A 146 -9.64 11.54 -9.62
N GLY A 147 -10.36 10.45 -9.86
CA GLY A 147 -10.77 10.04 -11.20
C GLY A 147 -9.74 9.20 -11.97
N ALA A 148 -8.72 8.65 -11.28
CA ALA A 148 -7.88 7.60 -11.85
C ALA A 148 -8.73 6.41 -12.33
N CYS A 149 -8.41 5.87 -13.49
CA CYS A 149 -9.14 4.79 -14.15
C CYS A 149 -8.17 3.95 -15.00
N GLY A 150 -7.34 3.16 -14.32
CA GLY A 150 -6.44 2.21 -14.97
C GLY A 150 -5.07 2.77 -15.38
N GLN A 151 -4.77 4.04 -15.07
CA GLN A 151 -3.41 4.55 -15.24
C GLN A 151 -2.45 3.86 -14.26
N LEU A 152 -1.23 3.57 -14.71
CA LEU A 152 -0.23 2.81 -13.95
C LEU A 152 0.43 3.68 -12.87
N PHE A 153 0.43 3.19 -11.64
CA PHE A 153 1.17 3.72 -10.51
C PHE A 153 2.41 2.85 -10.30
N GLY A 154 3.59 3.40 -10.59
CA GLY A 154 4.85 2.71 -10.33
C GLY A 154 5.30 2.96 -8.90
N TYR A 155 5.58 1.90 -8.16
CA TYR A 155 6.21 2.01 -6.85
C TYR A 155 7.14 0.85 -6.56
N GLY A 156 8.01 1.04 -5.57
CA GLY A 156 8.93 0.01 -5.12
C GLY A 156 9.69 0.42 -3.88
N TYR A 157 10.34 -0.54 -3.25
CA TYR A 157 11.25 -0.30 -2.13
C TYR A 157 12.66 -0.69 -2.56
N LEU A 158 13.60 0.26 -2.52
CA LEU A 158 15.02 0.01 -2.77
C LEU A 158 15.82 0.41 -1.54
N ASN A 159 16.92 -0.28 -1.29
CA ASN A 159 17.74 -0.03 -0.11
C ASN A 159 18.71 1.13 -0.34
N LEU A 160 18.54 2.23 0.39
CA LEU A 160 19.51 3.32 0.36
C LEU A 160 20.44 3.25 1.58
N PRO A 161 21.75 3.47 1.43
CA PRO A 161 22.73 3.41 2.52
C PRO A 161 22.72 4.67 3.40
N LEU A 162 21.55 5.04 3.93
CA LEU A 162 21.34 6.28 4.69
C LEU A 162 21.82 6.14 6.13
N ALA A 163 21.44 5.08 6.83
CA ALA A 163 21.87 4.78 8.19
C ALA A 163 23.15 3.93 8.21
N ASP A 164 23.92 4.07 9.29
CA ASP A 164 25.03 3.18 9.59
C ASP A 164 24.53 2.11 10.60
N PRO A 165 25.00 0.86 10.53
CA PRO A 165 24.63 -0.16 11.52
C PRO A 165 25.01 0.23 12.95
N GLN A 166 24.17 -0.14 13.91
CA GLN A 166 24.36 0.14 15.34
C GLN A 166 24.54 -1.17 16.12
N PRO A 167 25.74 -1.44 16.68
CA PRO A 167 25.96 -2.62 17.52
C PRO A 167 25.06 -2.65 18.77
N ARG A 168 24.69 -1.46 19.27
CA ARG A 168 23.78 -1.29 20.41
C ARG A 168 22.83 -0.12 20.14
N GLY A 169 21.77 -0.40 19.41
CA GLY A 169 20.67 0.54 19.15
C GLY A 169 19.75 0.71 20.36
N ARG A 170 18.53 1.20 20.12
CA ARG A 170 17.51 1.39 21.17
C ARG A 170 17.16 0.06 21.83
N LYS A 171 16.75 0.10 23.10
CA LYS A 171 16.52 -1.10 23.94
C LYS A 171 17.73 -2.05 24.05
N GLY A 172 18.91 -1.62 23.62
CA GLY A 172 20.14 -2.42 23.64
C GLY A 172 20.25 -3.46 22.53
N VAL A 173 19.37 -3.44 21.50
CA VAL A 173 19.40 -4.41 20.41
C VAL A 173 20.34 -3.99 19.28
N SER A 174 21.05 -4.94 18.69
CA SER A 174 21.80 -4.70 17.45
C SER A 174 20.83 -4.35 16.32
N THR A 175 21.13 -3.29 15.58
CA THR A 175 20.29 -2.76 14.50
C THR A 175 21.13 -2.63 13.24
N GLY A 176 20.66 -3.20 12.13
CA GLY A 176 21.32 -3.09 10.84
C GLY A 176 21.19 -1.69 10.20
N GLY A 177 21.67 -1.56 8.96
CA GLY A 177 21.71 -0.27 8.24
C GLY A 177 20.69 -0.13 7.11
N ASN A 178 19.85 -1.14 6.86
CA ASN A 178 18.98 -1.15 5.69
C ASN A 178 17.84 -0.13 5.83
N CYS A 179 17.84 0.85 4.92
CA CYS A 179 16.80 1.86 4.83
C CYS A 179 15.98 1.58 3.57
N TRP A 180 14.97 0.72 3.71
CA TRP A 180 14.03 0.42 2.62
C TRP A 180 13.24 1.67 2.27
N THR A 181 13.58 2.25 1.13
CA THR A 181 13.12 3.55 0.67
C THR A 181 12.07 3.39 -0.40
N LEU A 182 10.90 4.00 -0.19
CA LEU A 182 9.85 4.08 -1.19
C LEU A 182 10.31 4.94 -2.36
N PHE A 183 10.35 4.34 -3.55
CA PHE A 183 10.48 5.04 -4.83
C PHE A 183 9.13 5.04 -5.54
N LEU A 184 8.76 6.18 -6.10
CA LEU A 184 7.58 6.33 -6.94
C LEU A 184 7.98 6.64 -8.39
N ASN A 185 7.15 6.18 -9.32
CA ASN A 185 7.12 6.63 -10.70
C ASN A 185 5.67 6.94 -11.09
N THR A 186 5.30 8.22 -10.97
CA THR A 186 3.98 8.77 -11.30
C THR A 186 4.12 9.89 -12.33
N ALA A 187 3.03 10.33 -12.95
CA ALA A 187 3.07 11.33 -14.01
C ALA A 187 3.53 12.73 -13.53
N ASN A 188 3.46 13.02 -12.23
CA ASN A 188 3.83 14.31 -11.65
C ASN A 188 4.86 14.22 -10.51
N PHE A 189 5.35 13.03 -10.18
CA PHE A 189 6.43 12.82 -9.22
C PHE A 189 7.17 11.51 -9.50
N LYS A 190 8.50 11.58 -9.60
CA LYS A 190 9.38 10.42 -9.73
C LYS A 190 10.54 10.52 -8.75
N GLY A 191 10.86 9.45 -8.04
CA GLY A 191 12.02 9.39 -7.14
C GLY A 191 11.70 8.94 -5.73
N PRO A 192 12.66 9.05 -4.80
CA PRO A 192 12.50 8.58 -3.43
C PRO A 192 11.59 9.51 -2.62
N VAL A 193 10.78 8.93 -1.75
CA VAL A 193 9.77 9.64 -0.95
C VAL A 193 10.11 9.63 0.54
N ALA A 194 10.22 8.44 1.12
CA ALA A 194 10.41 8.21 2.54
C ALA A 194 10.99 6.81 2.74
N PHE A 195 11.53 6.51 3.92
CA PHE A 195 12.13 5.21 4.20
C PHE A 195 11.80 4.74 5.61
N PHE A 196 11.73 3.41 5.78
CA PHE A 196 11.65 2.80 7.10
C PHE A 196 12.98 2.96 7.83
N LEU A 197 12.94 3.44 9.06
CA LEU A 197 14.11 3.47 9.92
C LEU A 197 14.50 2.04 10.30
N PRO A 198 15.80 1.67 10.27
CA PRO A 198 16.22 0.32 10.65
C PRO A 198 15.72 -0.09 12.05
N GLY A 199 15.69 0.86 12.99
CA GLY A 199 15.17 0.66 14.34
C GLY A 199 13.72 0.18 14.41
N PHE A 200 12.88 0.47 13.41
CA PHE A 200 11.50 -0.03 13.38
C PHE A 200 11.46 -1.56 13.43
N TRP A 201 12.30 -2.22 12.64
CA TRP A 201 12.34 -3.68 12.57
C TRP A 201 12.98 -4.27 13.83
N SER A 202 14.17 -3.80 14.20
CA SER A 202 14.94 -4.35 15.32
C SER A 202 14.25 -4.14 16.67
N GLU A 203 13.63 -2.98 16.90
CA GLU A 203 12.92 -2.69 18.16
C GLU A 203 11.64 -3.52 18.31
N SER A 204 10.96 -3.85 17.21
CA SER A 204 9.77 -4.73 17.21
C SER A 204 10.15 -6.18 17.56
N ALA A 205 11.37 -6.57 17.22
CA ALA A 205 11.94 -7.88 17.52
C ALA A 205 12.64 -7.95 18.89
N ALA A 206 12.73 -6.85 19.64
CA ALA A 206 13.53 -6.77 20.87
C ALA A 206 13.09 -7.73 21.99
N SER A 207 11.84 -8.21 21.94
CA SER A 207 11.32 -9.21 22.89
C SER A 207 11.80 -10.64 22.61
N ASP A 208 12.49 -10.89 21.50
CA ASP A 208 12.95 -12.22 21.10
C ASP A 208 14.36 -12.17 20.50
N ALA A 209 15.36 -12.53 21.30
CA ALA A 209 16.77 -12.52 20.90
C ALA A 209 17.07 -13.36 19.65
N ARG A 210 16.24 -14.38 19.33
CA ARG A 210 16.41 -15.24 18.15
C ARG A 210 16.24 -14.49 16.83
N LEU A 211 15.62 -13.31 16.85
CA LEU A 211 15.37 -12.46 15.69
C LEU A 211 16.48 -11.43 15.43
N THR A 212 17.47 -11.32 16.33
CA THR A 212 18.58 -10.36 16.17
C THR A 212 19.27 -10.56 14.83
N GLY A 213 19.31 -9.51 14.01
CA GLY A 213 19.93 -9.54 12.69
C GLY A 213 19.20 -10.39 11.65
N ARG A 214 17.96 -10.82 11.89
CA ARG A 214 17.16 -11.64 10.94
C ARG A 214 16.03 -10.86 10.25
N MET A 215 15.85 -9.59 10.60
CA MET A 215 14.77 -8.75 10.10
C MET A 215 15.28 -7.84 8.97
N LEU A 216 14.35 -7.07 8.38
CA LEU A 216 14.63 -6.20 7.24
C LEU A 216 15.64 -5.09 7.54
N ASP A 217 15.93 -4.74 8.79
CA ASP A 217 17.00 -3.81 9.14
C ASP A 217 18.40 -4.32 8.76
N ALA A 218 18.59 -5.64 8.76
CA ALA A 218 19.89 -6.29 8.54
C ALA A 218 19.93 -7.19 7.31
N GLN A 219 18.81 -7.85 6.98
CA GLN A 219 18.75 -8.84 5.90
C GLN A 219 18.31 -8.23 4.55
N PRO A 220 18.79 -8.77 3.42
CA PRO A 220 18.19 -8.51 2.11
C PRO A 220 16.71 -8.90 2.08
N SER A 221 15.95 -8.42 1.08
CA SER A 221 14.56 -8.81 0.86
C SER A 221 14.42 -10.07 0.01
N ASP A 222 13.43 -10.92 0.23
CA ASP A 222 13.21 -12.09 -0.63
C ASP A 222 12.74 -11.68 -2.04
N PRO A 223 13.49 -11.99 -3.12
CA PRO A 223 13.05 -11.70 -4.48
C PRO A 223 11.87 -12.56 -4.94
N ASN A 224 11.61 -13.70 -4.31
CA ASN A 224 10.60 -14.67 -4.71
C ASN A 224 9.24 -14.44 -4.01
N ARG A 225 8.81 -13.18 -3.99
CA ARG A 225 7.58 -12.77 -3.31
C ARG A 225 6.31 -13.08 -4.12
N ALA A 226 5.22 -13.30 -3.40
CA ALA A 226 3.89 -13.41 -4.00
C ALA A 226 3.38 -12.02 -4.41
N VAL A 227 2.67 -11.94 -5.55
CA VAL A 227 1.96 -10.73 -5.96
C VAL A 227 0.47 -11.05 -5.96
N GLN A 228 -0.31 -10.30 -5.20
CA GLN A 228 -1.73 -10.59 -4.99
C GLN A 228 -2.52 -9.30 -4.78
N MET A 229 -3.83 -9.38 -4.97
CA MET A 229 -4.78 -8.35 -4.56
C MET A 229 -5.62 -8.90 -3.42
N GLU A 230 -5.35 -8.47 -2.19
CA GLU A 230 -6.11 -8.89 -1.01
C GLU A 230 -7.37 -8.03 -0.83
N THR A 231 -8.52 -8.69 -0.69
CA THR A 231 -9.79 -8.06 -0.35
C THR A 231 -10.29 -8.65 0.95
N GLN A 232 -10.36 -7.81 1.98
CA GLN A 232 -10.83 -8.20 3.31
C GLN A 232 -12.33 -8.02 3.46
N TYR A 233 -12.89 -7.00 2.79
CA TYR A 233 -14.31 -6.71 2.89
C TYR A 233 -14.81 -5.89 1.70
N VAL A 234 -15.76 -6.44 0.96
CA VAL A 234 -16.66 -5.73 0.03
C VAL A 234 -18.09 -5.97 0.51
N PRO A 235 -18.92 -4.92 0.69
CA PRO A 235 -20.29 -5.08 1.17
C PRO A 235 -21.12 -6.03 0.30
N CYS A 236 -21.87 -6.91 0.96
CA CYS A 236 -22.78 -7.86 0.33
C CYS A 236 -24.10 -7.89 1.12
N LYS A 237 -25.15 -8.43 0.52
CA LYS A 237 -26.37 -8.80 1.24
C LYS A 237 -26.83 -10.17 0.80
N VAL A 238 -27.09 -11.06 1.75
CA VAL A 238 -27.65 -12.39 1.51
C VAL A 238 -29.10 -12.43 2.02
N ALA A 239 -29.98 -13.06 1.24
CA ALA A 239 -31.38 -13.30 1.63
C ALA A 239 -31.87 -14.64 1.08
N ALA A 240 -32.78 -15.26 1.82
CA ALA A 240 -33.50 -16.45 1.39
C ALA A 240 -34.81 -16.07 0.71
N ASP A 241 -35.20 -16.83 -0.32
CA ASP A 241 -36.55 -16.80 -0.85
C ASP A 241 -37.50 -17.66 0.01
N SER A 242 -38.79 -17.66 -0.35
CA SER A 242 -39.82 -18.45 0.34
C SER A 242 -39.62 -19.97 0.28
N LYS A 243 -38.74 -20.47 -0.60
CA LYS A 243 -38.39 -21.89 -0.78
C LYS A 243 -37.07 -22.26 -0.10
N GLY A 244 -36.43 -21.32 0.59
CA GLY A 244 -35.12 -21.52 1.24
C GLY A 244 -33.92 -21.40 0.29
N GLY A 245 -34.13 -21.00 -0.96
CA GLY A 245 -33.05 -20.69 -1.90
C GLY A 245 -32.33 -19.41 -1.50
N LEU A 246 -30.99 -19.47 -1.39
CA LEU A 246 -30.18 -18.30 -1.01
C LEU A 246 -29.74 -17.51 -2.23
N PHE A 247 -29.96 -16.20 -2.17
CA PHE A 247 -29.52 -15.21 -3.14
C PHE A 247 -28.65 -14.17 -2.45
N ALA A 248 -27.73 -13.59 -3.23
CA ALA A 248 -26.88 -12.52 -2.76
C ALA A 248 -26.86 -11.35 -3.74
N LYS A 249 -26.72 -10.14 -3.21
CA LYS A 249 -26.33 -8.95 -3.97
C LYS A 249 -24.99 -8.44 -3.45
N LEU A 250 -24.00 -8.37 -4.31
CA LEU A 250 -22.68 -7.80 -4.04
C LEU A 250 -22.66 -6.32 -4.47
N ALA A 251 -21.89 -5.48 -3.76
CA ALA A 251 -21.59 -4.13 -4.22
C ALA A 251 -20.98 -4.14 -5.63
N PRO A 252 -21.25 -3.12 -6.48
CA PRO A 252 -20.85 -3.12 -7.88
C PRO A 252 -19.33 -2.95 -8.05
N VAL A 253 -18.59 -4.05 -7.99
CA VAL A 253 -17.14 -4.12 -8.20
C VAL A 253 -16.81 -3.82 -9.66
N ARG A 254 -15.85 -2.92 -9.88
CA ARG A 254 -15.45 -2.43 -11.21
C ARG A 254 -13.96 -2.61 -11.47
N PHE A 255 -13.62 -2.86 -12.73
CA PHE A 255 -12.24 -2.93 -13.23
C PHE A 255 -12.08 -2.08 -14.50
N PRO A 256 -10.93 -1.40 -14.68
CA PRO A 256 -10.65 -0.63 -15.89
C PRO A 256 -10.35 -1.54 -17.07
N LEU A 257 -10.80 -1.15 -18.26
CA LEU A 257 -10.53 -1.83 -19.52
C LEU A 257 -9.53 -1.03 -20.35
N ASN A 258 -8.58 -1.74 -20.96
CA ASN A 258 -7.71 -1.20 -21.98
C ASN A 258 -8.43 -1.18 -23.35
N HIS A 259 -7.74 -0.70 -24.39
CA HIS A 259 -8.28 -0.63 -25.76
C HIS A 259 -8.63 -2.00 -26.37
N ALA A 260 -8.06 -3.10 -25.86
CA ALA A 260 -8.40 -4.46 -26.27
C ALA A 260 -9.61 -5.03 -25.51
N GLY A 261 -10.17 -4.29 -24.55
CA GLY A 261 -11.26 -4.74 -23.69
C GLY A 261 -10.81 -5.65 -22.55
N ASP A 262 -9.52 -5.65 -22.21
CA ASP A 262 -8.93 -6.43 -21.12
C ASP A 262 -8.53 -5.53 -19.94
N THR A 263 -8.54 -6.06 -18.72
CA THR A 263 -8.03 -5.36 -17.54
C THR A 263 -6.56 -5.71 -17.34
N VAL A 264 -5.70 -4.70 -17.20
CA VAL A 264 -4.34 -4.88 -16.69
C VAL A 264 -4.39 -4.84 -15.15
N LEU A 265 -3.68 -5.73 -14.47
CA LEU A 265 -3.56 -5.74 -13.00
C LEU A 265 -2.12 -5.56 -12.53
N LEU A 266 -1.15 -5.99 -13.32
CA LEU A 266 0.28 -5.90 -12.99
C LEU A 266 1.08 -5.72 -14.26
N HIS A 267 2.10 -4.88 -14.18
CA HIS A 267 3.12 -4.75 -15.20
C HIS A 267 4.51 -4.62 -14.55
N ARG A 268 5.49 -5.36 -15.07
CA ARG A 268 6.91 -5.26 -14.69
C ARG A 268 7.21 -5.40 -13.20
N ASP A 269 6.86 -6.55 -12.62
CA ASP A 269 7.38 -6.93 -11.30
C ASP A 269 8.90 -7.16 -11.38
N THR A 270 9.67 -6.23 -10.84
CA THR A 270 11.13 -6.17 -10.97
C THR A 270 11.78 -6.36 -9.61
N VAL A 271 12.87 -7.12 -9.56
CA VAL A 271 13.74 -7.28 -8.38
C VAL A 271 15.15 -6.79 -8.70
N TYR A 272 15.88 -6.37 -7.66
CA TYR A 272 17.16 -5.67 -7.82
C TYR A 272 18.29 -6.34 -7.04
N ARG A 273 19.47 -6.37 -7.64
CA ARG A 273 20.74 -6.59 -6.96
C ARG A 273 21.28 -5.25 -6.43
N GLU A 274 22.22 -5.31 -5.50
CA GLU A 274 22.86 -4.10 -4.92
C GLU A 274 23.56 -3.22 -5.96
N ASP A 275 24.05 -3.78 -7.06
CA ASP A 275 24.68 -3.05 -8.16
C ASP A 275 23.68 -2.29 -9.04
N ALA A 276 22.37 -2.56 -8.91
CA ALA A 276 21.33 -1.79 -9.58
C ALA A 276 21.31 -0.34 -9.07
N LEU A 277 21.56 -0.10 -7.78
CA LEU A 277 21.53 1.26 -7.22
C LEU A 277 22.47 1.42 -6.03
N ARG A 278 22.31 0.60 -4.98
CA ARG A 278 22.94 0.79 -3.67
C ARG A 278 24.45 1.00 -3.74
N LYS A 279 25.19 0.16 -4.47
CA LYS A 279 26.66 0.26 -4.57
C LYS A 279 27.14 1.60 -5.13
N SER A 280 26.43 2.13 -6.13
CA SER A 280 26.77 3.43 -6.72
C SER A 280 26.54 4.58 -5.71
N VAL A 281 25.46 4.50 -4.94
CA VAL A 281 25.12 5.48 -3.90
C VAL A 281 26.11 5.40 -2.72
N GLU A 282 26.49 4.19 -2.30
CA GLU A 282 27.51 3.98 -1.26
C GLU A 282 28.88 4.53 -1.68
N ALA A 283 29.30 4.29 -2.93
CA ALA A 283 30.53 4.85 -3.47
C ALA A 283 30.49 6.37 -3.49
N TRP A 284 29.36 6.94 -3.93
CA TRP A 284 29.16 8.39 -3.92
C TRP A 284 29.28 8.98 -2.51
N PHE A 285 28.58 8.40 -1.53
CA PHE A 285 28.64 8.88 -0.14
C PHE A 285 30.05 8.80 0.46
N ARG A 286 30.89 7.86 0.01
CA ARG A 286 32.31 7.76 0.38
C ARG A 286 33.25 8.68 -0.42
N GLY A 287 32.72 9.59 -1.23
CA GLY A 287 33.51 10.57 -1.99
C GLY A 287 33.77 10.20 -3.45
N GLY A 288 33.19 9.10 -3.93
CA GLY A 288 33.20 8.75 -5.36
C GLY A 288 32.26 9.63 -6.22
N PRO A 289 32.11 9.29 -7.51
CA PRO A 289 31.27 10.03 -8.44
C PRO A 289 29.81 10.13 -7.98
N ALA A 290 29.11 11.20 -8.38
CA ALA A 290 27.71 11.39 -8.04
C ALA A 290 26.83 10.28 -8.65
N ALA A 291 26.07 9.58 -7.81
CA ALA A 291 25.08 8.62 -8.27
C ALA A 291 23.88 9.35 -8.88
N SER A 292 23.42 8.91 -10.05
CA SER A 292 22.27 9.53 -10.73
C SER A 292 20.92 9.26 -10.05
N GLY A 293 20.87 8.21 -9.22
CA GLY A 293 19.66 7.67 -8.61
C GLY A 293 18.87 6.70 -9.51
N ARG A 294 19.21 6.64 -10.81
CA ARG A 294 18.57 5.73 -11.76
C ARG A 294 19.07 4.30 -11.54
N VAL A 295 18.14 3.35 -11.51
CA VAL A 295 18.49 1.93 -11.48
C VAL A 295 19.28 1.54 -12.74
N ASP A 296 20.39 0.84 -12.56
CA ASP A 296 21.13 0.19 -13.63
C ASP A 296 20.37 -1.08 -14.06
N PRO A 297 19.90 -1.17 -15.33
CA PRO A 297 19.17 -2.34 -15.81
C PRO A 297 19.95 -3.64 -15.70
N ARG A 298 21.30 -3.61 -15.63
CA ARG A 298 22.14 -4.82 -15.49
C ARG A 298 21.98 -5.49 -14.11
N GLY A 299 21.61 -4.71 -13.09
CA GLY A 299 21.29 -5.21 -11.75
C GLY A 299 19.80 -5.48 -11.55
N ALA A 300 18.97 -5.31 -12.58
CA ALA A 300 17.53 -5.48 -12.51
C ALA A 300 17.09 -6.77 -13.21
N PHE A 301 16.11 -7.47 -12.62
CA PHE A 301 15.49 -8.64 -13.23
C PHE A 301 13.96 -8.49 -13.18
N VAL A 302 13.35 -8.43 -14.37
CA VAL A 302 11.89 -8.39 -14.51
C VAL A 302 11.36 -9.82 -14.48
N ARG A 303 10.62 -10.15 -13.43
CA ARG A 303 10.01 -11.45 -13.26
C ARG A 303 8.94 -11.67 -14.32
N GLN A 304 8.93 -12.87 -14.87
CA GLN A 304 8.02 -13.24 -15.95
C GLN A 304 6.65 -13.63 -15.37
N ILE A 305 5.60 -13.36 -16.13
CA ILE A 305 4.25 -13.86 -15.84
C ILE A 305 4.18 -15.34 -16.27
N GLY A 306 3.94 -16.21 -15.30
CA GLY A 306 3.73 -17.63 -15.45
C GLY A 306 2.32 -17.98 -15.92
N GLN A 307 1.99 -19.27 -15.87
CA GLN A 307 0.68 -19.79 -16.23
C GLN A 307 -0.30 -19.73 -15.05
N GLY A 308 -1.58 -19.56 -15.36
CA GLY A 308 -2.67 -19.59 -14.36
C GLY A 308 -2.99 -18.22 -13.77
N GLY A 309 -2.98 -18.15 -12.44
CA GLY A 309 -3.63 -17.10 -11.67
C GLY A 309 -5.10 -17.44 -11.43
N TYR A 310 -5.63 -17.05 -10.28
CA TYR A 310 -6.98 -17.45 -9.85
C TYR A 310 -7.51 -16.49 -8.78
N ALA A 311 -8.81 -16.57 -8.52
CA ALA A 311 -9.46 -15.86 -7.43
C ALA A 311 -9.90 -16.81 -6.33
N THR A 312 -9.79 -16.39 -5.08
CA THR A 312 -10.34 -17.08 -3.91
C THR A 312 -11.53 -16.34 -3.31
N TRP A 313 -12.13 -15.44 -4.10
CA TRP A 313 -13.26 -14.64 -3.65
C TRP A 313 -14.44 -15.52 -3.23
N GLU A 314 -14.93 -15.27 -2.03
CA GLU A 314 -16.05 -15.96 -1.40
C GLU A 314 -17.00 -14.93 -0.78
N ILE A 315 -18.29 -15.27 -0.69
CA ILE A 315 -19.24 -14.53 0.12
C ILE A 315 -19.32 -15.22 1.48
N ARG A 316 -19.25 -14.40 2.54
CA ARG A 316 -19.38 -14.77 3.94
C ARG A 316 -20.66 -14.16 4.50
N TRP A 317 -21.44 -14.98 5.20
CA TRP A 317 -22.74 -14.56 5.73
C TRP A 317 -23.07 -15.33 7.02
N ARG A 318 -23.98 -14.76 7.83
CA ARG A 318 -24.41 -15.37 9.11
C ARG A 318 -25.93 -15.62 9.10
N PRO A 319 -26.38 -16.84 8.78
CA PRO A 319 -27.82 -17.16 8.80
C PRO A 319 -28.40 -16.95 10.20
N GLY A 320 -29.42 -16.10 10.34
CA GLY A 320 -30.11 -15.88 11.61
C GLY A 320 -29.22 -15.41 12.76
N GLY A 321 -28.06 -14.79 12.47
CA GLY A 321 -27.08 -14.39 13.50
C GLY A 321 -26.23 -15.53 14.07
N GLY A 322 -26.28 -16.72 13.46
CA GLY A 322 -25.49 -17.88 13.86
C GLY A 322 -24.03 -17.85 13.40
N GLU A 323 -23.43 -19.04 13.27
CA GLU A 323 -22.06 -19.20 12.78
C GLU A 323 -21.90 -18.67 11.35
N GLU A 324 -20.71 -18.14 11.06
CA GLU A 324 -20.36 -17.68 9.72
C GLU A 324 -20.27 -18.85 8.76
N ARG A 325 -21.02 -18.74 7.67
CA ARG A 325 -20.91 -19.61 6.50
C ARG A 325 -20.14 -18.87 5.41
N LYS A 326 -19.48 -19.65 4.57
CA LYS A 326 -18.72 -19.13 3.43
C LYS A 326 -18.82 -20.09 2.25
N ALA A 327 -18.86 -19.53 1.05
CA ALA A 327 -18.81 -20.29 -0.19
C ALA A 327 -18.14 -19.44 -1.29
N PRO A 328 -17.34 -20.05 -2.17
CA PRO A 328 -16.65 -19.35 -3.24
C PRO A 328 -17.62 -18.80 -4.27
N LEU A 329 -17.24 -17.69 -4.91
CA LEU A 329 -17.84 -17.26 -6.16
C LEU A 329 -17.45 -18.23 -7.28
N HIS A 330 -18.36 -18.48 -8.21
CA HIS A 330 -18.03 -19.17 -9.47
C HIS A 330 -17.30 -18.21 -10.42
N TRP A 331 -16.11 -17.75 -10.00
CA TRP A 331 -15.34 -16.68 -10.64
C TRP A 331 -15.07 -16.94 -12.12
N ASP A 332 -14.68 -18.16 -12.45
CA ASP A 332 -14.31 -18.58 -13.81
C ASP A 332 -15.50 -18.52 -14.80
N SER A 333 -16.73 -18.35 -14.32
CA SER A 333 -17.90 -18.16 -15.19
C SER A 333 -17.96 -16.78 -15.86
N PHE A 334 -17.22 -15.80 -15.36
CA PHE A 334 -17.23 -14.43 -15.89
C PHE A 334 -15.84 -13.78 -16.03
N ALA A 335 -14.78 -14.44 -15.56
CA ALA A 335 -13.42 -13.92 -15.58
C ALA A 335 -12.41 -14.99 -16.04
N GLU A 336 -11.55 -14.61 -16.96
CA GLU A 336 -10.47 -15.47 -17.48
C GLU A 336 -9.11 -14.81 -17.17
N PRO A 337 -8.24 -15.49 -16.39
CA PRO A 337 -6.86 -15.06 -16.19
C PRO A 337 -6.15 -14.86 -17.53
N LEU A 338 -5.49 -13.72 -17.70
CA LEU A 338 -4.85 -13.35 -18.97
C LEU A 338 -3.39 -12.96 -18.75
N ARG A 339 -2.49 -13.74 -19.34
CA ARG A 339 -1.12 -13.30 -19.63
C ARG A 339 -1.15 -12.44 -20.88
N ILE A 340 -1.18 -11.12 -20.70
CA ILE A 340 -1.26 -10.15 -21.81
C ILE A 340 0.05 -10.19 -22.61
N ASP A 341 1.17 -10.22 -21.90
CA ASP A 341 2.50 -10.46 -22.46
C ASP A 341 3.40 -11.12 -21.39
N ALA A 342 4.71 -11.16 -21.63
CA ALA A 342 5.65 -11.83 -20.74
C ALA A 342 5.85 -11.14 -19.37
N GLU A 343 5.53 -9.85 -19.25
CA GLU A 343 5.73 -8.99 -18.07
C GLU A 343 4.40 -8.38 -17.55
N THR A 344 3.27 -8.70 -18.19
CA THR A 344 1.96 -8.09 -17.93
C THR A 344 0.88 -9.13 -17.69
N TYR A 345 0.21 -9.01 -16.54
CA TYR A 345 -0.91 -9.88 -16.16
C TYR A 345 -2.20 -9.07 -16.03
N GLY A 346 -3.31 -9.74 -16.31
CA GLY A 346 -4.64 -9.14 -16.33
C GLY A 346 -5.77 -10.15 -16.32
N TYR A 347 -6.97 -9.65 -16.59
CA TYR A 347 -8.18 -10.46 -16.80
C TYR A 347 -8.88 -10.07 -18.08
N ARG A 348 -9.46 -11.09 -18.73
CA ARG A 348 -10.49 -10.92 -19.74
C ARG A 348 -11.85 -11.26 -19.14
N TRP A 349 -12.82 -10.37 -19.34
CA TRP A 349 -14.17 -10.52 -18.79
C TRP A 349 -15.13 -11.06 -19.84
N ARG A 350 -15.94 -12.05 -19.47
CA ARG A 350 -16.81 -12.79 -20.39
C ARG A 350 -18.19 -13.02 -19.77
N GLY A 351 -19.13 -13.44 -20.61
CA GLY A 351 -20.47 -13.85 -20.18
C GLY A 351 -21.47 -12.70 -20.09
N PRO A 352 -22.76 -13.02 -19.91
CA PRO A 352 -23.86 -12.05 -19.96
C PRO A 352 -24.02 -11.25 -18.66
N TYR A 353 -23.28 -11.59 -17.60
CA TYR A 353 -23.47 -11.03 -16.26
C TYR A 353 -22.49 -9.89 -15.92
N VAL A 354 -21.53 -9.61 -16.80
CA VAL A 354 -20.67 -8.42 -16.69
C VAL A 354 -21.25 -7.27 -17.51
N THR A 355 -21.15 -6.05 -17.00
CA THR A 355 -21.65 -4.85 -17.69
C THR A 355 -20.50 -3.92 -18.05
N ARG A 356 -20.37 -3.56 -19.32
CA ARG A 356 -19.39 -2.57 -19.77
C ARG A 356 -19.99 -1.17 -19.70
N THR A 357 -19.25 -0.24 -19.10
CA THR A 357 -19.67 1.15 -18.94
C THR A 357 -18.56 2.06 -19.43
N ARG A 358 -18.90 2.99 -20.33
CA ARG A 358 -17.99 4.06 -20.74
C ARG A 358 -18.23 5.29 -19.88
N THR A 359 -17.17 5.76 -19.23
CA THR A 359 -17.19 6.98 -18.40
C THR A 359 -16.33 8.05 -19.03
N ARG A 360 -16.29 9.26 -18.42
CA ARG A 360 -15.35 10.30 -18.84
C ARG A 360 -13.89 9.92 -18.54
N GLN A 361 -13.67 9.09 -17.53
CA GLN A 361 -12.36 8.68 -17.04
C GLN A 361 -11.78 7.49 -17.80
N GLY A 362 -12.64 6.65 -18.40
CA GLY A 362 -12.24 5.46 -19.13
C GLY A 362 -13.36 4.44 -19.28
N GLU A 363 -13.06 3.33 -19.93
CA GLU A 363 -13.95 2.18 -20.01
C GLU A 363 -13.78 1.29 -18.78
N LEU A 364 -14.90 0.87 -18.20
CA LEU A 364 -14.97 0.00 -17.03
C LEU A 364 -15.78 -1.23 -17.37
N VAL A 365 -15.47 -2.34 -16.71
CA VAL A 365 -16.40 -3.47 -16.55
C VAL A 365 -16.90 -3.47 -15.11
N THR A 366 -18.19 -3.75 -14.92
CA THR A 366 -18.79 -4.07 -13.63
C THR A 366 -19.00 -5.58 -13.56
N LEU A 367 -18.52 -6.22 -12.50
CA LEU A 367 -18.70 -7.65 -12.25
C LEU A 367 -20.17 -7.99 -11.95
N PRO A 368 -20.55 -9.28 -11.95
CA PRO A 368 -21.90 -9.67 -11.58
C PRO A 368 -22.24 -9.20 -10.17
N GLN A 369 -23.45 -8.64 -10.02
CA GLN A 369 -23.94 -8.17 -8.73
C GLN A 369 -24.83 -9.19 -8.05
N TYR A 370 -25.54 -10.04 -8.80
CA TYR A 370 -26.52 -10.98 -8.26
C TYR A 370 -26.03 -12.41 -8.39
N TYR A 371 -26.17 -13.17 -7.31
CA TYR A 371 -25.74 -14.57 -7.23
C TYR A 371 -26.81 -15.43 -6.58
N ARG A 372 -26.85 -16.71 -6.95
CA ARG A 372 -27.62 -17.77 -6.28
C ARG A 372 -26.64 -18.79 -5.72
N LEU A 373 -26.88 -19.24 -4.48
CA LEU A 373 -26.09 -20.33 -3.91
C LEU A 373 -26.54 -21.66 -4.52
N GLU A 374 -25.62 -22.40 -5.09
CA GLU A 374 -25.86 -23.70 -5.70
C GLU A 374 -24.95 -24.77 -5.11
N ARG A 375 -25.42 -26.01 -5.12
CA ARG A 375 -24.59 -27.18 -4.84
C ARG A 375 -24.03 -27.73 -6.15
N THR A 376 -22.72 -27.88 -6.18
CA THR A 376 -22.00 -28.61 -7.23
C THR A 376 -22.36 -30.09 -7.23
N GLU A 377 -22.08 -30.79 -8.32
CA GLU A 377 -22.22 -32.25 -8.43
C GLU A 377 -21.46 -33.01 -7.33
N ARG A 378 -20.36 -32.42 -6.84
CA ARG A 378 -19.53 -32.97 -5.76
C ARG A 378 -20.04 -32.60 -4.35
N GLY A 379 -21.21 -31.98 -4.25
CA GLY A 379 -21.86 -31.62 -2.98
C GLY A 379 -21.36 -30.32 -2.32
N SER A 380 -20.28 -29.71 -2.84
CA SER A 380 -19.78 -28.40 -2.36
C SER A 380 -20.67 -27.24 -2.82
N GLU A 381 -20.77 -26.16 -2.04
CA GLU A 381 -21.57 -24.98 -2.35
C GLU A 381 -20.74 -23.93 -3.11
N ARG A 382 -21.37 -23.17 -4.03
CA ARG A 382 -20.78 -22.03 -4.73
C ARG A 382 -21.83 -20.99 -5.11
N TRP A 383 -21.43 -19.72 -5.18
CA TRP A 383 -22.28 -18.63 -5.64
C TRP A 383 -22.17 -18.48 -7.16
N VAL A 384 -23.26 -18.77 -7.87
CA VAL A 384 -23.34 -18.69 -9.33
C VAL A 384 -24.02 -17.38 -9.75
N PRO A 385 -23.45 -16.60 -10.68
CA PRO A 385 -24.10 -15.40 -11.20
C PRO A 385 -25.48 -15.68 -11.80
N VAL A 386 -26.44 -14.82 -11.52
CA VAL A 386 -27.80 -14.86 -12.10
C VAL A 386 -28.21 -13.48 -12.59
N ALA A 387 -29.17 -13.40 -13.50
CA ALA A 387 -29.72 -12.11 -13.91
C ALA A 387 -30.58 -11.52 -12.78
N GLU A 388 -30.66 -10.19 -12.71
CA GLU A 388 -31.48 -9.48 -11.70
C GLU A 388 -32.95 -9.96 -11.70
N ARG A 389 -33.51 -10.23 -12.89
CA ARG A 389 -34.88 -10.73 -13.07
C ARG A 389 -35.13 -12.11 -12.44
N GLU A 390 -34.08 -12.89 -12.17
CA GLU A 390 -34.16 -14.22 -11.56
C GLU A 390 -34.13 -14.16 -10.02
N VAL A 391 -33.75 -13.02 -9.44
CA VAL A 391 -33.70 -12.82 -7.99
C VAL A 391 -35.11 -12.59 -7.47
N PRO A 392 -35.71 -13.43 -6.61
CA PRO A 392 -37.11 -13.27 -6.20
C PRO A 392 -37.36 -11.93 -5.49
N ALA A 393 -38.48 -11.27 -5.79
CA ALA A 393 -38.78 -9.92 -5.29
C ALA A 393 -38.91 -9.89 -3.76
N GLU A 394 -39.41 -10.98 -3.16
CA GLU A 394 -39.54 -11.15 -1.71
C GLU A 394 -38.21 -11.13 -0.95
N THR A 395 -37.07 -11.36 -1.64
CA THR A 395 -35.74 -11.25 -1.02
C THR A 395 -35.36 -9.81 -0.69
N GLY A 396 -36.02 -8.81 -1.30
CA GLY A 396 -35.69 -7.39 -1.18
C GLY A 396 -34.34 -6.98 -1.77
N LEU A 397 -33.55 -7.92 -2.31
CA LEU A 397 -32.18 -7.68 -2.78
C LEU A 397 -32.13 -6.65 -3.92
N ARG A 398 -33.14 -6.65 -4.81
CA ARG A 398 -33.20 -5.69 -5.92
C ARG A 398 -33.21 -4.23 -5.43
N GLU A 399 -33.76 -3.97 -4.25
CA GLU A 399 -33.84 -2.62 -3.67
C GLU A 399 -32.65 -2.23 -2.80
N VAL A 400 -31.76 -3.17 -2.49
CA VAL A 400 -30.51 -2.85 -1.78
C VAL A 400 -29.68 -1.89 -2.63
N ARG A 401 -29.16 -0.84 -2.00
CA ARG A 401 -28.23 0.14 -2.58
C ARG A 401 -27.01 0.24 -1.67
N PHE A 402 -25.82 0.10 -2.27
CA PHE A 402 -24.55 0.28 -1.56
C PHE A 402 -24.08 1.73 -1.75
N GLY A 403 -24.62 2.63 -0.91
CA GLY A 403 -24.23 4.03 -0.88
C GLY A 403 -23.13 4.30 0.14
N ARG A 404 -22.65 5.54 0.19
CA ARG A 404 -21.81 6.00 1.30
C ARG A 404 -22.69 6.06 2.56
N PRO A 405 -22.35 5.30 3.62
CA PRO A 405 -23.13 5.34 4.84
C PRO A 405 -22.95 6.69 5.56
N GLU A 406 -23.92 7.01 6.41
CA GLU A 406 -23.75 8.07 7.40
C GLU A 406 -22.92 7.52 8.56
N GLU A 407 -21.72 8.04 8.73
CA GLU A 407 -20.80 7.66 9.79
C GLU A 407 -20.46 8.88 10.64
N PRO A 408 -20.13 8.69 11.94
CA PRO A 408 -19.59 9.76 12.75
C PRO A 408 -18.40 10.43 12.05
N PRO A 409 -18.28 11.77 12.14
CA PRO A 409 -17.11 12.47 11.63
C PRO A 409 -15.84 11.87 12.22
N GLN A 410 -14.83 11.68 11.37
CA GLN A 410 -13.54 11.20 11.82
C GLN A 410 -12.76 12.33 12.48
N GLU A 411 -12.17 12.05 13.64
CA GLU A 411 -11.29 12.99 14.33
C GLU A 411 -10.08 13.36 13.46
N PRO A 412 -9.57 14.59 13.52
CA PRO A 412 -8.36 14.94 12.81
C PRO A 412 -7.15 14.16 13.34
N TYR A 413 -6.18 13.87 12.47
CA TYR A 413 -4.85 13.51 12.92
C TYR A 413 -4.16 14.74 13.51
N THR A 414 -3.57 14.55 14.68
CA THR A 414 -2.83 15.58 15.41
C THR A 414 -1.50 15.01 15.91
N THR A 415 -0.48 15.86 15.97
CA THR A 415 0.82 15.53 16.57
C THR A 415 0.97 16.16 17.96
N PRO A 416 1.87 15.65 18.82
CA PRO A 416 2.15 16.20 20.13
C PRO A 416 2.49 17.70 20.11
N GLU A 417 1.90 18.44 21.05
CA GLU A 417 2.11 19.88 21.20
C GLU A 417 3.07 20.26 22.33
N SER A 418 3.47 19.30 23.18
CA SER A 418 4.42 19.54 24.27
C SER A 418 5.75 20.10 23.75
N THR A 419 6.29 21.10 24.44
CA THR A 419 7.52 21.83 24.06
C THR A 419 8.77 20.95 24.04
N ASP A 420 8.81 19.89 24.85
CA ASP A 420 9.92 18.94 24.88
C ASP A 420 9.72 17.75 23.93
N SER A 421 8.61 17.71 23.18
CA SER A 421 8.37 16.64 22.22
C SER A 421 9.33 16.72 21.02
N PRO A 422 9.59 15.58 20.34
CA PRO A 422 10.36 15.53 19.09
C PRO A 422 9.81 16.45 17.98
N TRP A 423 8.54 16.84 18.10
CA TRP A 423 7.84 17.71 17.15
C TRP A 423 8.18 19.18 17.31
N LYS A 424 8.57 19.60 18.52
CA LYS A 424 8.82 21.01 18.88
C LYS A 424 10.28 21.30 19.19
N LYS A 425 11.11 20.29 19.47
CA LYS A 425 12.53 20.46 19.81
C LYS A 425 13.43 19.43 19.09
N PRO A 426 14.31 19.86 18.16
CA PRO A 426 14.57 21.25 17.74
C PRO A 426 13.39 21.95 17.05
N GLY A 427 12.47 21.16 16.48
CA GLY A 427 11.25 21.67 15.87
C GLY A 427 11.40 22.09 14.40
N PRO A 428 10.32 22.59 13.78
CA PRO A 428 10.33 23.06 12.41
C PRO A 428 11.09 24.39 12.28
N VAL A 429 11.71 24.60 11.12
CA VAL A 429 12.39 25.85 10.75
C VAL A 429 11.51 26.82 9.97
N ALA A 430 10.40 26.34 9.39
CA ALA A 430 9.41 27.16 8.71
C ALA A 430 8.03 26.51 8.71
N GLY A 431 6.98 27.34 8.65
CA GLY A 431 5.58 26.92 8.68
C GLY A 431 4.83 27.48 9.89
N PRO A 432 3.59 27.05 10.12
CA PRO A 432 2.87 26.03 9.35
C PRO A 432 2.42 26.51 7.95
N PHE A 433 2.36 25.58 7.01
CA PHE A 433 1.77 25.71 5.68
C PHE A 433 0.50 24.86 5.59
N ARG A 434 -0.38 25.16 4.63
CA ARG A 434 -1.65 24.44 4.43
C ARG A 434 -1.86 24.07 2.98
N ILE A 435 -2.31 22.84 2.75
CA ILE A 435 -2.80 22.34 1.46
C ILE A 435 -4.16 21.68 1.66
N ARG A 436 -5.04 21.77 0.66
CA ARG A 436 -6.31 21.06 0.60
C ARG A 436 -6.19 19.95 -0.43
N LEU A 437 -6.45 18.72 -0.01
CA LEU A 437 -6.37 17.54 -0.86
C LEU A 437 -7.73 17.27 -1.51
N GLY A 438 -7.71 16.46 -2.57
CA GLY A 438 -8.88 16.01 -3.33
C GLY A 438 -9.80 15.07 -2.55
N ASP A 439 -9.36 14.56 -1.39
CA ASP A 439 -10.21 13.88 -0.41
C ASP A 439 -11.01 14.83 0.48
N GLY A 440 -10.84 16.14 0.31
CA GLY A 440 -11.52 17.17 1.09
C GLY A 440 -10.83 17.53 2.41
N SER A 441 -9.80 16.78 2.82
CA SER A 441 -9.03 17.10 4.02
C SER A 441 -8.06 18.27 3.78
N VAL A 442 -7.76 18.97 4.87
CA VAL A 442 -6.69 19.98 4.95
C VAL A 442 -5.53 19.37 5.69
N VAL A 443 -4.36 19.37 5.05
CA VAL A 443 -3.09 19.02 5.69
C VAL A 443 -2.39 20.31 6.12
N VAL A 444 -1.97 20.35 7.38
CA VAL A 444 -1.00 21.33 7.87
C VAL A 444 0.35 20.65 7.92
N TYR A 445 1.37 21.30 7.36
CA TYR A 445 2.73 20.78 7.37
C TYR A 445 3.74 21.89 7.66
N SER A 446 4.91 21.50 8.16
CA SER A 446 6.02 22.41 8.45
C SER A 446 7.32 21.84 7.89
N TRP A 447 8.30 22.70 7.66
CA TRP A 447 9.62 22.29 7.18
C TRP A 447 10.53 22.01 8.34
N TYR A 448 11.14 20.83 8.34
CA TYR A 448 12.15 20.43 9.30
C TYR A 448 13.48 20.33 8.58
N ARG A 449 14.57 20.66 9.28
CA ARG A 449 15.88 20.15 8.89
C ARG A 449 15.80 18.63 8.93
N PHE A 450 16.32 17.94 7.91
CA PHE A 450 16.12 16.50 7.77
C PHE A 450 16.53 15.76 9.04
N ALA A 451 17.71 16.06 9.61
CA ALA A 451 18.19 15.47 10.86
C ALA A 451 17.28 15.69 12.07
N ASP A 452 16.48 16.76 12.07
CA ASP A 452 15.67 17.20 13.20
C ASP A 452 14.18 16.87 13.03
N GLN A 453 13.83 16.09 11.99
CA GLN A 453 12.48 15.59 11.83
C GLN A 453 12.10 14.65 12.99
N PRO A 454 10.81 14.59 13.37
CA PRO A 454 10.37 13.90 14.59
C PRO A 454 10.77 12.42 14.67
N SER A 455 10.71 11.70 13.55
CA SER A 455 11.07 10.28 13.48
C SER A 455 12.55 10.04 13.80
N LEU A 456 13.47 10.88 13.29
CA LEU A 456 14.90 10.77 13.58
C LEU A 456 15.24 11.20 15.01
N VAL A 457 14.56 12.21 15.54
CA VAL A 457 14.75 12.62 16.95
C VAL A 457 14.25 11.52 17.90
N ALA A 458 13.15 10.84 17.56
CA ALA A 458 12.56 9.77 18.37
C ALA A 458 13.26 8.40 18.22
N SER A 459 14.13 8.21 17.23
CA SER A 459 14.71 6.90 16.88
C SER A 459 15.88 6.44 17.77
N GLY A 460 16.29 7.27 18.73
CA GLY A 460 17.46 6.97 19.58
C GLY A 460 18.81 7.17 18.88
N LEU A 461 18.85 7.72 17.67
CA LEU A 461 20.09 8.10 16.99
C LEU A 461 20.78 9.24 17.75
N SER A 462 22.10 9.14 17.91
CA SER A 462 22.92 10.24 18.40
C SER A 462 22.86 11.43 17.46
N LYS A 463 23.19 12.62 17.97
CA LYS A 463 23.32 13.82 17.13
C LYS A 463 24.28 13.57 15.96
N GLN A 464 25.43 12.94 16.21
CA GLN A 464 26.43 12.71 15.17
C GLN A 464 25.91 11.79 14.05
N GLU A 465 25.14 10.76 14.38
CA GLU A 465 24.51 9.89 13.39
C GLU A 465 23.49 10.65 12.52
N ARG A 466 22.62 11.46 13.14
CA ARG A 466 21.66 12.29 12.42
C ARG A 466 22.35 13.30 11.49
N GLU A 467 23.47 13.89 11.93
CA GLU A 467 24.29 14.78 11.09
C GLU A 467 24.95 14.05 9.90
N ARG A 468 25.38 12.80 10.07
CA ARG A 468 25.86 11.99 8.93
C ARG A 468 24.75 11.72 7.92
N MET A 469 23.54 11.41 8.39
CA MET A 469 22.39 11.22 7.51
C MET A 469 22.01 12.53 6.80
N GLN A 470 22.03 13.66 7.50
CA GLN A 470 21.82 14.99 6.92
C GLN A 470 22.75 15.22 5.72
N ALA A 471 24.05 14.98 5.88
CA ALA A 471 25.02 15.17 4.80
C ALA A 471 24.73 14.29 3.57
N LYS A 472 24.30 13.03 3.79
CA LYS A 472 23.87 12.12 2.71
C LYS A 472 22.61 12.65 2.00
N VAL A 473 21.62 13.14 2.75
CA VAL A 473 20.37 13.67 2.21
C VAL A 473 20.56 14.99 1.46
N GLU A 474 21.44 15.87 1.92
CA GLU A 474 21.76 17.09 1.18
C GLU A 474 22.37 16.80 -0.20
N ARG A 475 23.17 15.73 -0.31
CA ARG A 475 23.68 15.28 -1.62
C ARG A 475 22.53 14.83 -2.52
N ILE A 476 21.60 14.03 -1.99
CA ILE A 476 20.39 13.60 -2.72
C ILE A 476 19.57 14.81 -3.17
N HIS A 477 19.23 15.76 -2.29
CA HIS A 477 18.37 16.90 -2.64
C HIS A 477 18.97 17.81 -3.72
N ARG A 478 20.31 17.93 -3.77
CA ARG A 478 21.03 18.67 -4.81
C ARG A 478 21.00 17.94 -6.16
N ALA A 479 21.19 16.62 -6.15
CA ALA A 479 21.42 15.86 -7.37
C ALA A 479 20.14 15.28 -8.00
N TRP A 480 19.15 14.92 -7.18
CA TRP A 480 17.98 14.13 -7.58
C TRP A 480 16.73 15.03 -7.66
N GLY A 481 16.26 15.28 -8.88
CA GLY A 481 15.00 15.99 -9.19
C GLY A 481 13.78 15.07 -9.19
N ILE A 482 12.60 15.57 -9.55
CA ILE A 482 11.35 14.77 -9.58
C ILE A 482 10.90 14.39 -11.00
N ASP A 483 11.67 14.80 -12.00
CA ASP A 483 11.34 14.85 -13.43
C ASP A 483 12.21 13.92 -14.29
N ARG A 484 12.82 12.91 -13.66
CA ARG A 484 13.66 11.89 -14.32
C ARG A 484 13.24 10.48 -13.94
N ASP A 485 13.74 9.51 -14.70
CA ASP A 485 13.44 8.10 -14.48
C ASP A 485 14.41 7.48 -13.46
N TYR A 486 13.91 7.23 -12.26
CA TYR A 486 14.62 6.48 -11.21
C TYR A 486 14.37 4.98 -11.32
N LEU A 487 13.11 4.61 -11.56
CA LEU A 487 12.69 3.26 -11.93
C LEU A 487 12.61 3.12 -13.44
N ILE A 488 12.76 1.90 -13.96
CA ILE A 488 12.56 1.62 -15.39
C ILE A 488 11.10 1.94 -15.74
N PRO A 489 10.81 2.87 -16.68
CA PRO A 489 9.43 3.24 -17.04
C PRO A 489 8.59 2.04 -17.50
N PRO A 490 7.24 2.11 -17.43
CA PRO A 490 6.40 1.06 -17.98
C PRO A 490 6.53 1.02 -19.51
N ALA A 491 6.29 -0.15 -20.11
CA ALA A 491 6.37 -0.32 -21.56
C ALA A 491 5.18 0.28 -22.32
N PHE A 492 4.05 0.50 -21.62
CA PHE A 492 2.82 1.03 -22.20
C PHE A 492 2.00 1.80 -21.17
N GLY A 493 0.86 2.33 -21.63
CA GLY A 493 -0.12 2.99 -20.79
C GLY A 493 0.32 4.40 -20.40
N THR A 494 -0.44 5.01 -19.51
CA THR A 494 -0.14 6.32 -18.94
C THR A 494 0.04 6.18 -17.43
N LEU A 495 0.85 7.05 -16.83
CA LEU A 495 1.09 7.01 -15.40
C LEU A 495 -0.06 7.69 -14.64
N ALA A 496 -0.45 7.09 -13.52
CA ALA A 496 -1.33 7.72 -12.55
C ALA A 496 -0.65 8.97 -11.99
N ARG A 497 -1.45 9.92 -11.51
CA ARG A 497 -0.98 11.15 -10.89
C ARG A 497 -1.20 11.08 -9.39
N LEU A 498 -0.25 11.56 -8.62
CA LEU A 498 -0.53 11.98 -7.24
C LEU A 498 -1.45 13.20 -7.28
N ASP A 499 -2.17 13.44 -6.19
CA ASP A 499 -2.85 14.71 -5.99
C ASP A 499 -1.84 15.87 -6.18
N PRO A 500 -2.09 16.83 -7.08
CA PRO A 500 -1.17 17.94 -7.28
C PRO A 500 -0.90 18.76 -6.01
N ALA A 501 -1.84 18.82 -5.06
CA ALA A 501 -1.73 19.64 -3.86
C ALA A 501 -0.62 19.17 -2.89
N GLN A 502 -0.25 17.88 -2.91
CA GLN A 502 0.85 17.35 -2.10
C GLN A 502 2.23 17.56 -2.73
N ILE A 503 2.32 17.96 -4.01
CA ILE A 503 3.58 18.32 -4.66
C ILE A 503 3.92 19.76 -4.31
N VAL A 504 4.96 19.95 -3.49
CA VAL A 504 5.32 21.25 -2.93
C VAL A 504 6.66 21.75 -3.45
N ARG A 505 6.81 23.07 -3.45
CA ARG A 505 8.09 23.73 -3.71
C ARG A 505 8.77 24.07 -2.38
N PRO A 506 10.03 23.69 -2.16
CA PRO A 506 10.78 24.18 -1.01
C PRO A 506 10.79 25.70 -0.94
N PRO A 507 10.58 26.31 0.25
CA PRO A 507 10.86 27.72 0.47
C PRO A 507 12.31 28.06 0.15
N LYS A 508 12.55 29.34 -0.17
CA LYS A 508 13.90 29.83 -0.46
C LYS A 508 14.85 29.52 0.71
N GLY A 509 15.97 28.87 0.42
CA GLY A 509 16.97 28.47 1.40
C GLY A 509 16.72 27.09 2.03
N LEU A 510 15.58 26.45 1.74
CA LEU A 510 15.20 25.11 2.24
C LEU A 510 15.22 24.04 1.13
N GLU A 511 15.79 24.35 -0.04
CA GLU A 511 15.86 23.44 -1.19
C GLU A 511 16.73 22.21 -0.93
N VAL A 512 17.60 22.24 0.07
CA VAL A 512 18.59 21.19 0.33
C VAL A 512 18.66 20.88 1.82
N GLY A 513 18.52 19.60 2.18
CA GLY A 513 18.62 19.17 3.58
C GLY A 513 17.40 19.43 4.46
N TYR A 514 16.27 19.83 3.88
CA TYR A 514 15.01 20.04 4.59
C TYR A 514 13.88 19.23 3.97
N VAL A 515 12.92 18.84 4.79
CA VAL A 515 11.77 18.03 4.38
C VAL A 515 10.47 18.61 4.94
N PRO A 516 9.36 18.55 4.19
CA PRO A 516 8.05 18.91 4.69
C PRO A 516 7.43 17.74 5.46
N ILE A 517 6.99 17.97 6.69
CA ILE A 517 6.34 16.98 7.56
C ILE A 517 4.94 17.44 7.90
N ALA A 518 3.93 16.59 7.66
CA ALA A 518 2.56 16.84 8.08
C ALA A 518 2.45 16.77 9.61
N THR A 519 1.82 17.77 10.21
CA THR A 519 1.61 17.88 11.67
C THR A 519 0.13 17.84 12.06
N TYR A 520 -0.76 18.01 11.09
CA TYR A 520 -2.20 17.86 11.26
C TYR A 520 -2.85 17.47 9.94
N GLN A 521 -3.92 16.67 10.00
CA GLN A 521 -4.80 16.44 8.87
C GLN A 521 -6.24 16.26 9.34
N GLY A 522 -7.17 17.03 8.78
CA GLY A 522 -8.58 16.99 9.17
C GLY A 522 -9.47 17.57 8.09
N LEU A 523 -10.76 17.25 8.11
CA LEU A 523 -11.74 17.94 7.26
C LEU A 523 -11.87 19.41 7.72
N SER A 524 -11.79 20.36 6.79
CA SER A 524 -12.14 21.75 7.13
C SER A 524 -13.63 21.78 7.49
N GLY A 525 -13.98 22.36 8.64
CA GLY A 525 -15.32 22.33 9.23
C GLY A 525 -16.45 22.47 8.20
N ARG A 526 -17.44 21.57 8.31
CA ARG A 526 -18.80 21.85 7.86
C ARG A 526 -19.46 22.84 8.80
#